data_AF-A0A7S4J345-F1
#
_entry.id   AF-A0A7S4J345-F1
#
_cell.length_a   1.000
_cell.length_b   1.000
_cell.length_c   1.000
_cell.angle_alpha   90.00
_cell.angle_beta   90.00
_cell.angle_gamma   90.00
#
_symmetry.space_group_name_H-M   'P 1'
#
loop_
_entity.id
_entity.type
_entity.pdbx_description
1 polymer ?
#
loop_
_entity_poly.entity_id
_entity_poly.type
_entity_poly.pdbx_seq_one_letter_code
_entity_poly.pdbx_strand_id
1 'polypeptide(L)'
;FQKRDPIRRQDGETIVEWAARRRRIETARASRKHGEQTAPQVSRILVESRDARFAASCAQVLSSYEGHRHSSVTVVCIVGLVHVDGILERLLRSEWKSNNVTKV
;
A
#
# COMPACT_ATOMS: atom_id res chain seq x y z
N PHE A 1 -22.23 4.68 22.65
CA PHE A 1 -21.18 3.65 22.55
C PHE A 1 -20.01 4.22 21.75
N GLN A 2 -18.89 4.55 22.39
CA GLN A 2 -17.66 4.91 21.68
C GLN A 2 -17.19 3.68 20.89
N LYS A 3 -17.07 3.81 19.56
CA LYS A 3 -16.43 2.79 18.73
C LYS A 3 -15.01 2.58 19.26
N ARG A 4 -14.72 1.38 19.76
CA ARG A 4 -13.37 1.01 20.22
C ARG A 4 -12.38 1.27 19.09
N ASP A 5 -11.28 1.96 19.43
CA ASP A 5 -10.24 2.29 18.49
C ASP A 5 -9.65 0.98 17.91
N PRO A 6 -9.80 0.71 16.60
CA PRO A 6 -9.37 -0.53 15.99
C PRO A 6 -7.84 -0.70 16.00
N ILE A 7 -7.06 0.32 16.31
CA ILE A 7 -5.59 0.20 16.32
C ILE A 7 -5.03 -0.08 17.71
N ARG A 8 -5.78 0.24 18.77
CA ARG A 8 -5.39 -0.01 20.16
C ARG A 8 -5.65 -1.47 20.54
N ARG A 9 -4.89 -1.94 21.52
CA ARG A 9 -5.15 -3.21 22.19
C ARG A 9 -6.47 -3.07 22.96
N GLN A 10 -7.32 -4.09 22.88
CA GLN A 10 -8.60 -4.12 23.58
C GLN A 10 -8.44 -4.69 25.00
N ASP A 11 -9.33 -4.32 25.91
CA ASP A 11 -9.35 -4.88 27.26
C ASP A 11 -9.57 -6.40 27.21
N GLY A 12 -8.72 -7.14 27.92
CA GLY A 12 -8.72 -8.60 27.91
C GLY A 12 -8.05 -9.25 26.69
N GLU A 13 -7.67 -8.48 25.66
CA GLU A 13 -6.95 -9.01 24.49
C GLU A 13 -5.51 -9.37 24.87
N THR A 14 -5.07 -10.57 24.52
CA THR A 14 -3.67 -10.98 24.64
C THR A 14 -2.80 -10.30 23.58
N ILE A 15 -1.48 -10.29 23.78
CA ILE A 15 -0.54 -9.73 22.78
C ILE A 15 -0.62 -10.52 21.46
N VAL A 16 -0.82 -11.84 21.54
CA VAL A 16 -0.91 -12.71 20.35
C VAL A 16 -2.17 -12.41 19.55
N GLU A 17 -3.32 -12.26 20.22
CA GLU A 17 -4.59 -11.88 19.56
C GLU A 17 -4.51 -10.48 18.94
N TRP A 18 -3.92 -9.53 19.68
CA TRP A 18 -3.69 -8.18 19.17
C TRP A 18 -2.83 -8.19 17.91
N ALA A 19 -1.71 -8.92 17.92
CA ALA A 19 -0.84 -9.07 16.76
C ALA A 19 -1.53 -9.79 15.60
N ALA A 20 -2.31 -10.83 15.87
CA ALA A 20 -3.07 -11.56 14.86
C ALA A 20 -4.09 -10.65 14.16
N ARG A 21 -4.78 -9.79 14.91
CA ARG A 21 -5.74 -8.83 14.34
C ARG A 21 -5.09 -7.81 13.41
N ARG A 22 -3.84 -7.42 13.67
CA ARG A 22 -3.07 -6.51 12.80
C ARG A 22 -2.67 -7.11 11.44
N ARG A 23 -2.90 -8.41 11.24
CA ARG A 23 -2.78 -9.07 9.91
C ARG A 23 -3.99 -8.82 9.01
N ARG A 24 -5.07 -8.23 9.53
CA ARG A 24 -6.27 -7.88 8.75
C ARG A 24 -6.07 -6.55 8.03
N ILE A 25 -6.42 -6.51 6.74
CA ILE A 25 -6.22 -5.32 5.89
C ILE A 25 -6.99 -4.11 6.41
N GLU A 26 -8.17 -4.30 7.01
CA GLU A 26 -8.98 -3.24 7.59
C GLU A 26 -8.28 -2.58 8.78
N THR A 27 -7.56 -3.37 9.58
CA THR A 27 -6.79 -2.85 10.73
C THR A 27 -5.56 -2.08 10.24
N ALA A 28 -4.93 -2.53 9.16
CA ALA A 28 -3.82 -1.81 8.52
C ALA A 28 -4.29 -0.47 7.92
N ARG A 29 -5.43 -0.45 7.23
CA ARG A 29 -6.08 0.77 6.71
C ARG A 29 -6.43 1.75 7.83
N ALA A 30 -7.01 1.25 8.92
CA ALA A 30 -7.30 2.08 10.09
C ALA A 30 -6.02 2.64 10.74
N SER A 31 -4.94 1.83 10.80
CA SER A 31 -3.63 2.28 11.29
C SER A 31 -3.03 3.38 10.43
N ARG A 32 -3.12 3.25 9.11
CA ARG A 32 -2.68 4.28 8.16
C ARG A 32 -3.42 5.59 8.41
N LYS A 33 -4.76 5.54 8.40
CA LYS A 33 -5.62 6.72 8.60
C LYS A 33 -5.36 7.40 9.94
N HIS A 34 -5.16 6.62 11.00
CA HIS A 34 -4.80 7.15 12.30
C HIS A 34 -3.45 7.90 12.25
N GLY A 35 -2.42 7.29 11.66
CA GLY A 35 -1.11 7.92 11.51
C GLY A 35 -1.13 9.22 10.69
N GLU A 36 -1.94 9.27 9.63
CA GLU A 36 -2.18 10.49 8.84
C GLU A 36 -2.80 11.61 9.70
N GLN A 37 -3.69 11.27 10.61
CA GLN A 37 -4.36 12.24 11.50
C GLN A 37 -3.47 12.70 12.65
N THR A 38 -2.72 11.78 13.28
CA THR A 38 -1.97 12.10 14.51
C THR A 38 -0.56 12.57 14.24
N ALA A 39 0.06 12.17 13.13
CA ALA A 39 1.45 12.49 12.81
C ALA A 39 1.64 12.66 11.28
N PRO A 40 1.02 13.68 10.66
CA PRO A 40 0.97 13.83 9.21
C PRO A 40 2.36 13.92 8.56
N GLN A 41 3.31 14.61 9.19
CA GLN A 41 4.68 14.71 8.66
C GLN A 41 5.38 13.34 8.65
N VAL A 42 5.18 12.53 9.68
CA VAL A 42 5.74 11.17 9.77
C VAL A 42 5.07 10.26 8.75
N SER A 43 3.74 10.33 8.62
CA SER A 43 2.98 9.55 7.64
C SER A 43 3.44 9.85 6.20
N ARG A 44 3.64 11.13 5.87
CA ARG A 44 4.15 11.55 4.56
C ARG A 44 5.50 10.91 4.22
N ILE A 45 6.42 10.82 5.18
CA ILE A 45 7.76 10.27 4.95
C ILE A 45 7.73 8.74 4.94
N LEU A 46 7.16 8.12 5.97
CA LEU A 46 7.25 6.68 6.17
C LEU A 46 6.27 5.88 5.31
N VAL A 47 5.14 6.48 4.93
CA VAL A 47 4.09 5.84 4.15
C VAL A 47 4.07 6.41 2.74
N GLU A 48 3.68 7.67 2.54
CA GLU A 48 3.44 8.19 1.18
C GLU A 48 4.68 8.21 0.28
N SER A 49 5.80 8.71 0.79
CA SER A 49 7.05 8.79 0.03
C SER A 49 7.61 7.40 -0.27
N ARG A 50 7.42 6.46 0.66
CA ARG A 50 7.81 5.06 0.48
C ARG A 50 6.93 4.36 -0.55
N ASP A 51 5.60 4.55 -0.48
CA ASP A 51 4.64 4.03 -1.45
C ASP A 51 4.98 4.52 -2.86
N ALA A 52 5.29 5.82 -3.01
CA ALA A 52 5.66 6.41 -4.30
C ALA A 52 6.93 5.79 -4.89
N ARG A 53 8.00 5.68 -4.10
CA ARG A 53 9.27 5.08 -4.56
C ARG A 53 9.11 3.61 -4.92
N PHE A 54 8.33 2.87 -4.13
CA PHE A 54 8.09 1.46 -4.39
C PHE A 54 7.27 1.24 -5.67
N ALA A 55 6.18 2.00 -5.84
CA ALA A 55 5.37 1.94 -7.06
C ALA A 55 6.20 2.29 -8.31
N ALA A 56 7.03 3.34 -8.25
CA ALA A 56 7.93 3.71 -9.35
C ALA A 56 8.93 2.58 -9.69
N SER A 57 9.48 1.91 -8.68
CA SER A 57 10.39 0.77 -8.87
C SER A 57 9.67 -0.40 -9.55
N CYS A 58 8.43 -0.70 -9.15
CA CYS A 58 7.62 -1.76 -9.77
C CYS A 58 7.34 -1.43 -11.24
N ALA A 59 6.96 -0.18 -11.55
CA ALA A 59 6.72 0.26 -12.93
C ALA A 59 7.99 0.13 -13.79
N GLN A 60 9.15 0.52 -13.26
CA GLN A 60 10.42 0.38 -13.96
C GLN A 60 10.78 -1.08 -14.28
N VAL A 61 10.53 -1.98 -13.32
CA VAL A 61 10.71 -3.43 -13.54
C VAL A 61 9.79 -3.91 -14.65
N LEU A 62 8.50 -3.55 -14.60
CA LEU A 62 7.52 -3.94 -15.64
C LEU A 62 7.96 -3.46 -17.03
N SER A 63 8.32 -2.18 -17.18
CA SER A 63 8.76 -1.62 -18.46
C SER A 63 10.04 -2.26 -18.99
N SER A 64 10.92 -2.76 -18.12
CA SER A 64 12.14 -3.46 -18.54
C SER A 64 11.84 -4.81 -19.22
N TYR A 65 10.68 -5.41 -18.94
CA TYR A 65 10.26 -6.69 -19.51
C TYR A 65 9.36 -6.56 -20.74
N GLU A 66 8.74 -5.41 -21.00
CA GLU A 66 7.89 -5.17 -22.19
C GLU A 66 8.63 -5.35 -23.53
N GLY A 67 9.97 -5.30 -23.54
CA GLY A 67 10.79 -5.58 -24.73
C GLY A 67 10.96 -7.07 -25.09
N HIS A 68 10.56 -8.00 -24.21
CA HIS A 68 10.79 -9.45 -24.41
C HIS A 68 9.53 -10.12 -24.99
N ARG A 69 9.47 -10.18 -26.33
CA ARG A 69 8.29 -10.53 -27.15
C ARG A 69 7.60 -11.89 -26.94
N HIS A 70 8.00 -12.76 -26.00
CA HIS A 70 7.49 -14.15 -26.00
C HIS A 70 7.15 -14.81 -24.65
N SER A 71 7.03 -14.07 -23.56
CA SER A 71 6.55 -14.67 -22.30
C SER A 71 5.83 -13.65 -21.42
N SER A 72 4.63 -13.96 -20.97
CA SER A 72 3.91 -13.17 -19.97
C SER A 72 4.75 -13.15 -18.68
N VAL A 73 5.37 -12.01 -18.38
CA VAL A 73 6.16 -11.83 -17.16
C VAL A 73 5.21 -11.47 -16.01
N THR A 74 5.21 -12.28 -14.96
CA THR A 74 4.49 -11.96 -13.71
C THR A 74 5.46 -11.35 -12.72
N VAL A 75 5.19 -10.12 -12.28
CA VAL A 75 5.95 -9.46 -11.22
C VAL A 75 5.19 -9.63 -9.90
N VAL A 76 5.85 -10.20 -8.89
CA VAL A 76 5.31 -10.34 -7.54
C VAL A 76 5.98 -9.35 -6.60
N CYS A 77 5.17 -8.49 -5.96
CA CYS A 77 5.65 -7.47 -5.03
C CYS A 77 5.26 -7.82 -3.59
N ILE A 78 6.24 -7.84 -2.68
CA ILE A 78 6.00 -8.07 -1.25
C ILE A 78 5.98 -6.72 -0.53
N VAL A 79 4.85 -6.39 0.07
CA VAL A 79 4.62 -5.09 0.74
C VAL A 79 3.96 -5.27 2.10
N GLY A 80 4.25 -4.35 3.03
CA GLY A 80 3.51 -4.27 4.29
C GLY A 80 2.06 -3.83 4.04
N LEU A 81 1.10 -4.40 4.78
CA LEU A 81 -0.34 -4.16 4.58
C LEU A 81 -0.73 -2.67 4.58
N VAL A 82 -0.03 -1.84 5.36
CA VAL A 82 -0.27 -0.39 5.45
C VAL A 82 0.00 0.36 4.13
N HIS A 83 0.83 -0.22 3.26
CA HIS A 83 1.28 0.37 2.01
C HIS A 83 0.46 -0.08 0.79
N VAL A 84 -0.32 -1.17 0.92
CA VAL A 84 -0.99 -1.85 -0.22
C VAL A 84 -1.82 -0.87 -1.04
N ASP A 85 -2.74 -0.14 -0.41
CA ASP A 85 -3.65 0.75 -1.16
C ASP A 85 -2.90 1.90 -1.84
N GLY A 86 -1.94 2.53 -1.14
CA GLY A 86 -1.21 3.67 -1.66
C GLY A 86 -0.28 3.30 -2.83
N ILE A 87 0.28 2.09 -2.82
CA ILE A 87 1.06 1.55 -3.94
C ILE A 87 0.12 1.19 -5.11
N LEU A 88 -0.96 0.46 -4.84
CA LEU A 88 -1.90 0.01 -5.86
C LEU A 88 -2.52 1.20 -6.61
N GLU A 89 -2.96 2.24 -5.89
CA GLU A 89 -3.51 3.44 -6.50
C GLU A 89 -2.53 4.09 -7.49
N ARG A 90 -1.24 4.14 -7.13
CA ARG A 90 -0.20 4.74 -7.98
C ARG A 90 0.08 3.90 -9.22
N LEU A 91 0.12 2.57 -9.07
CA LEU A 91 0.30 1.66 -10.21
C LEU A 91 -0.88 1.78 -11.18
N LEU A 92 -2.11 1.73 -10.69
CA LEU A 92 -3.32 1.89 -11.53
C LEU A 92 -3.38 3.27 -12.21
N ARG A 93 -2.99 4.35 -11.51
CA ARG A 93 -2.89 5.69 -12.11
C ARG A 93 -1.79 5.77 -13.17
N SER A 94 -0.68 5.07 -13.00
CA SER A 94 0.41 5.06 -13.97
C SER A 94 0.01 4.35 -15.27
N GLU A 95 -0.68 3.21 -15.17
CA GLU A 95 -1.22 2.48 -16.32
C GLU A 95 -2.29 3.30 -17.06
N TRP A 96 -3.15 4.02 -16.33
CA TRP A 96 -4.15 4.88 -16.94
C TRP A 96 -3.53 6.02 -17.77
N LYS A 97 -2.40 6.59 -17.31
CA LYS A 97 -1.66 7.59 -18.09
C LYS A 97 -1.01 6.98 -19.33
N SER A 98 -0.41 5.79 -19.21
CA SER A 98 0.20 5.12 -20.37
C SER A 98 -0.84 4.76 -21.44
N ASN A 99 -2.03 4.31 -21.05
CA ASN A 99 -3.10 3.93 -21.98
C ASN A 99 -3.84 5.12 -22.62
N ASN A 100 -3.81 6.30 -21.99
CA ASN A 100 -4.43 7.52 -22.54
C ASN A 100 -3.47 8.39 -23.36
N VAL A 101 -2.16 8.12 -23.33
CA VAL A 101 -1.18 8.84 -24.17
C VAL A 101 -1.07 8.21 -25.57
N THR A 102 -1.74 7.09 -25.86
CA THR A 102 -1.74 6.44 -27.19
C THR A 102 -2.98 6.75 -28.05
N LYS A 103 -3.75 7.80 -27.73
CA LYS A 103 -4.86 8.27 -28.58
C LYS A 103 -4.97 9.79 -28.63
N VAL A 104 -4.00 10.47 -29.25
CA VAL A 104 -4.23 11.60 -30.17
C VAL A 104 -3.06 11.63 -31.16
#